data_AF-A0A2A2RHP8-F1
#
_entry.id   AF-A0A2A2RHP8-F1
#
_cell.length_a   1.000
_cell.length_b   1.000
_cell.length_c   1.000
_cell.angle_alpha   90.00
_cell.angle_beta   90.00
_cell.angle_gamma   90.00
#
_symmetry.space_group_name_H-M   'P 1'
#
loop_
_entity.id
_entity.type
_entity.pdbx_description
1 polymer ?
#
loop_
_entity_poly.entity_id
_entity_poly.type
_entity_poly.pdbx_seq_one_letter_code
_entity_poly.pdbx_strand_id
1 'polypeptide(L)'
;MPPTPSKSASQITIKESKIPNYPSATNPGGDLYKNLSDKIEEYILKLGYSNSQTLGIVVQVLTQGKVRVDFRDHTERLQLFEEGALFSRTEAVDIFDKHIVNMKKPPSAEASASNMTQRIVIQAPRSHKAGG
;
A
#
# COMPACT_ATOMS: atom_id res chain seq x y z
N MET A 1 -16.28 28.57 9.56
CA MET A 1 -16.63 27.23 9.02
C MET A 1 -16.10 26.21 10.00
N PRO A 2 -16.91 25.26 10.50
CA PRO A 2 -16.37 24.15 11.28
C PRO A 2 -15.42 23.31 10.40
N PRO A 3 -14.33 22.75 10.93
CA PRO A 3 -13.48 21.85 10.17
C PRO A 3 -14.32 20.64 9.77
N THR A 4 -14.42 20.39 8.46
CA THR A 4 -15.00 19.15 7.94
C THR A 4 -14.24 17.97 8.53
N PRO A 5 -14.92 16.87 8.94
CA PRO A 5 -14.23 15.70 9.44
C PRO A 5 -13.27 15.19 8.36
N SER A 6 -11.97 15.22 8.66
CA SER A 6 -10.91 14.76 7.76
C SER A 6 -11.12 13.27 7.46
N LYS A 7 -11.42 12.91 6.21
CA LYS A 7 -11.61 11.52 5.75
C LYS A 7 -10.34 10.72 6.08
N SER A 8 -10.48 9.51 6.62
CA SER A 8 -9.33 8.62 6.84
C SER A 8 -8.90 7.89 5.56
N ALA A 9 -7.65 7.44 5.49
CA ALA A 9 -7.12 6.74 4.31
C ALA A 9 -7.90 5.45 3.95
N SER A 10 -8.50 4.78 4.94
CA SER A 10 -9.33 3.58 4.70
C SER A 10 -10.70 3.90 4.10
N GLN A 11 -11.11 5.17 4.07
CA GLN A 11 -12.37 5.64 3.48
C GLN A 11 -12.18 6.24 2.08
N ILE A 12 -10.95 6.26 1.58
CA ILE A 12 -10.61 6.83 0.27
C ILE A 12 -10.34 5.67 -0.68
N THR A 13 -11.21 5.52 -1.68
CA THR A 13 -11.05 4.50 -2.71
C THR A 13 -10.21 5.05 -3.86
N ILE A 14 -9.22 4.26 -4.26
CA ILE A 14 -8.44 4.49 -5.48
C ILE A 14 -8.69 3.37 -6.48
N LYS A 15 -8.66 3.73 -7.76
CA LYS A 15 -8.57 2.85 -8.90
C LYS A 15 -7.10 2.63 -9.24
N GLU A 16 -6.68 1.38 -9.36
CA GLU A 16 -5.34 0.96 -9.75
C GLU A 16 -5.39 0.18 -11.07
N SER A 17 -4.53 0.54 -12.01
CA SER A 17 -4.28 -0.25 -13.23
C SER A 17 -2.79 -0.60 -13.30
N LYS A 18 -2.47 -1.87 -13.60
CA LYS A 18 -1.07 -2.33 -13.75
C LYS A 18 -0.77 -2.72 -15.19
N ILE A 19 0.23 -2.07 -15.76
CA ILE A 19 0.64 -2.24 -17.16
C ILE A 19 2.04 -2.83 -17.15
N PRO A 20 2.24 -4.10 -17.56
CA PRO A 20 3.58 -4.67 -17.70
C PRO A 20 4.45 -3.84 -18.65
N ASN A 21 5.70 -3.59 -18.29
CA ASN A 21 6.65 -2.86 -19.14
C ASN A 21 7.17 -3.74 -20.28
N TYR A 22 7.12 -5.06 -20.09
CA TYR A 22 7.47 -6.05 -21.11
C TYR A 22 6.21 -6.77 -21.56
N PRO A 23 6.02 -6.99 -22.87
CA PRO A 23 4.86 -7.72 -23.38
C PRO A 23 4.92 -9.17 -22.90
N SER A 24 4.11 -9.50 -21.89
CA SER A 24 3.78 -10.87 -21.53
C SER A 24 2.45 -11.24 -22.18
N ALA A 25 2.29 -12.51 -22.60
CA ALA A 25 1.03 -13.04 -23.14
C ALA A 25 -0.12 -13.08 -22.11
N THR A 26 0.14 -12.67 -20.86
CA THR A 26 -0.86 -12.58 -19.79
C THR A 26 -1.47 -11.18 -19.79
N ASN A 27 -2.80 -11.14 -19.85
CA ASN A 27 -3.63 -9.94 -19.95
C ASN A 27 -3.15 -8.78 -19.07
N PRO A 28 -3.28 -7.51 -19.54
CA PRO A 28 -3.08 -6.36 -18.66
C PRO A 28 -3.97 -6.55 -17.43
N GLY A 29 -3.37 -6.41 -16.25
CA GLY A 29 -4.09 -6.52 -14.99
C GLY A 29 -5.27 -5.54 -15.03
N GLY A 30 -6.48 -6.08 -14.88
CA GLY A 30 -7.70 -5.27 -14.88
C GLY A 30 -7.68 -4.20 -13.80
N ASP A 31 -8.57 -3.23 -13.94
CA ASP A 31 -8.73 -2.18 -12.94
C ASP A 31 -9.14 -2.77 -11.59
N LEU A 32 -8.35 -2.48 -10.55
CA LEU A 32 -8.62 -2.90 -9.18
C LEU A 32 -8.96 -1.67 -8.33
N TYR A 33 -10.07 -1.73 -7.62
CA TYR A 33 -10.45 -0.73 -6.63
C TYR A 33 -9.97 -1.18 -5.25
N LYS A 34 -9.26 -0.29 -4.55
CA LYS A 34 -8.74 -0.57 -3.20
C LYS A 34 -8.76 0.68 -2.33
N ASN A 35 -8.68 0.48 -1.03
CA ASN A 35 -8.53 1.58 -0.10
C ASN A 35 -7.13 2.17 -0.20
N LEU A 36 -7.02 3.48 0.02
CA LEU A 36 -5.75 4.17 0.03
C LEU A 36 -4.85 3.67 1.17
N SER A 37 -5.41 3.25 2.31
CA SER A 37 -4.68 2.59 3.41
C SER A 37 -3.88 1.39 2.91
N ASP A 38 -4.54 0.47 2.22
CA ASP A 38 -3.94 -0.79 1.78
C ASP A 38 -2.83 -0.50 0.78
N LYS A 39 -3.00 0.56 -0.03
CA LYS A 39 -1.99 0.99 -0.98
C LYS A 39 -0.79 1.67 -0.32
N ILE A 40 -1.01 2.44 0.74
CA ILE A 40 0.07 3.03 1.53
C ILE A 40 0.93 1.90 2.14
N GLU A 41 0.29 0.92 2.77
CA GLU A 41 0.97 -0.24 3.34
C GLU A 41 1.75 -1.02 2.28
N GLU A 42 1.14 -1.28 1.11
CA GLU A 42 1.79 -1.92 -0.04
C GLU A 42 3.05 -1.17 -0.48
N TYR A 43 2.98 0.16 -0.61
CA TYR A 43 4.13 0.97 -1.02
C TYR A 43 5.20 1.11 0.05
N ILE A 44 4.83 1.16 1.33
CA ILE A 44 5.81 1.13 2.43
C ILE A 44 6.65 -0.16 2.31
N LEU A 45 6.03 -1.30 2.07
CA LEU A 45 6.76 -2.57 1.91
C LEU A 45 7.60 -2.59 0.62
N LYS A 46 7.02 -2.18 -0.52
CA LYS A 46 7.68 -2.23 -1.83
C LYS A 46 8.82 -1.22 -1.99
N LEU A 47 8.71 -0.06 -1.37
CA LEU A 47 9.67 1.04 -1.49
C LEU A 47 10.69 1.05 -0.33
N GLY A 48 10.88 -0.08 0.35
CA GLY A 48 11.90 -0.26 1.38
C GLY A 48 11.67 0.57 2.64
N TYR A 49 10.41 0.70 3.07
CA TYR A 49 9.97 1.50 4.23
C TYR A 49 10.27 3.01 4.12
N SER A 50 10.53 3.51 2.91
CA SER A 50 10.73 4.94 2.66
C SER A 50 9.41 5.70 2.66
N ASN A 51 9.06 6.30 3.80
CA ASN A 51 7.84 7.09 3.96
C ASN A 51 7.78 8.32 3.05
N SER A 52 8.92 8.90 2.66
CA SER A 52 8.95 10.13 1.84
C SER A 52 8.50 9.90 0.40
N GLN A 53 8.86 8.75 -0.20
CA GLN A 53 8.41 8.38 -1.54
C GLN A 53 6.92 8.07 -1.54
N THR A 54 6.46 7.26 -0.58
CA THR A 54 5.04 6.93 -0.43
C THR A 54 4.21 8.19 -0.17
N LEU A 55 4.67 9.09 0.71
CA LEU A 55 4.02 10.39 0.94
C LEU A 55 3.90 11.19 -0.36
N GLY A 56 4.98 11.29 -1.13
CA GLY A 56 4.97 11.99 -2.41
C GLY A 56 3.90 11.45 -3.36
N ILE A 57 3.81 10.13 -3.50
CA ILE A 57 2.82 9.47 -4.35
C ILE A 57 1.39 9.74 -3.84
N VAL A 58 1.15 9.58 -2.54
CA VAL A 58 -0.15 9.80 -1.89
C VAL A 58 -0.62 11.24 -2.06
N VAL A 59 0.26 12.22 -1.81
CA VAL A 59 -0.04 13.63 -2.00
C VAL A 59 -0.43 13.93 -3.44
N GLN A 60 0.26 13.35 -4.42
CA GLN A 60 -0.08 13.55 -5.84
C GLN A 60 -1.43 12.92 -6.19
N VAL A 61 -1.73 11.69 -5.74
CA VAL A 61 -3.05 11.07 -5.94
C VAL A 61 -4.16 11.93 -5.34
N LEU A 62 -3.99 12.39 -4.10
CA LEU A 62 -5.02 13.13 -3.37
C LEU A 62 -5.24 14.55 -3.90
N THR A 63 -4.20 15.20 -4.43
CA THR A 63 -4.27 16.61 -4.89
C THR A 63 -4.51 16.74 -6.38
N GLN A 64 -4.03 15.79 -7.20
CA GLN A 64 -4.16 15.82 -8.67
C GLN A 64 -5.19 14.81 -9.20
N GLY A 65 -5.70 13.93 -8.34
CA GLY A 65 -6.66 12.90 -8.70
C GLY A 65 -6.05 11.69 -9.39
N LYS A 66 -4.78 11.74 -9.81
CA LYS A 66 -4.08 10.62 -10.46
C LYS A 66 -2.58 10.73 -10.34
N VAL A 67 -1.90 9.59 -10.37
CA VAL A 67 -0.44 9.49 -10.44
C VAL A 67 -0.03 8.26 -11.24
N ARG A 68 1.14 8.32 -11.85
CA ARG A 68 1.80 7.17 -12.46
C ARG A 68 3.06 6.85 -11.67
N VAL A 69 3.25 5.57 -11.35
CA VAL A 69 4.43 5.07 -10.66
C VAL A 69 5.07 4.00 -11.55
N ASP A 70 6.26 4.31 -12.04
CA ASP A 70 6.99 3.43 -12.95
C ASP A 70 7.92 2.53 -12.12
N PHE A 71 7.58 1.24 -12.03
CA PHE A 71 8.46 0.19 -11.50
C PHE A 71 9.30 -0.39 -12.62
N ARG A 72 10.27 -1.26 -12.26
CA ARG A 72 11.17 -1.88 -13.23
C ARG A 72 10.43 -2.74 -14.26
N ASP A 73 9.48 -3.56 -13.80
CA ASP A 73 8.78 -4.58 -14.58
C ASP A 73 7.36 -4.18 -14.99
N HIS A 74 6.78 -3.17 -14.35
CA HIS A 74 5.45 -2.66 -14.66
C HIS A 74 5.30 -1.18 -14.32
N THR A 75 4.24 -0.58 -14.84
CA THR A 75 3.78 0.76 -14.52
C THR A 75 2.45 0.65 -13.80
N GLU A 76 2.33 1.29 -12.64
CA GLU A 76 1.07 1.43 -11.94
C GLU A 76 0.48 2.82 -12.21
N ARG A 77 -0.81 2.86 -12.56
CA ARG A 77 -1.60 4.09 -12.65
C ARG A 77 -2.59 4.08 -11.51
N LEU A 78 -2.53 5.07 -10.63
CA LEU A 78 -3.51 5.26 -9.57
C LEU A 78 -4.37 6.47 -9.91
N GLN A 79 -5.67 6.36 -9.66
CA GLN A 79 -6.65 7.43 -9.84
C GLN A 79 -7.61 7.45 -8.64
N LEU A 80 -7.96 8.63 -8.14
CA LEU A 80 -9.04 8.77 -7.17
C LEU A 80 -10.36 8.36 -7.81
N PHE A 81 -11.11 7.49 -7.14
CA PHE A 81 -12.39 7.03 -7.67
C PHE A 81 -13.46 8.14 -7.61
N GLU A 82 -13.50 8.90 -6.52
CA GLU A 82 -14.40 10.05 -6.37
C GLU A 82 -13.70 11.32 -6.88
N GLU A 83 -13.88 11.66 -8.16
CA GLU A 83 -13.26 12.86 -8.78
C GLU A 83 -13.72 14.20 -8.15
N GLY A 84 -14.84 14.21 -7.41
CA GLY A 84 -15.44 15.43 -6.84
C GLY A 84 -14.81 15.99 -5.56
N ALA A 85 -13.80 15.34 -4.99
CA ALA A 85 -13.21 15.75 -3.70
C ALA A 85 -11.68 15.60 -3.72
N LEU A 86 -11.01 16.43 -4.54
CA LEU A 86 -9.57 16.63 -4.38
C LEU A 86 -9.29 17.25 -3.01
N PHE A 87 -8.19 16.84 -2.40
CA PHE A 87 -7.76 17.33 -1.10
C PHE A 87 -6.73 18.43 -1.29
N SER A 88 -6.69 19.39 -0.38
CA SER A 88 -5.54 20.29 -0.28
C SER A 88 -4.28 19.49 0.07
N ARG A 89 -3.10 20.04 -0.24
CA ARG A 89 -1.83 19.41 0.13
C ARG A 89 -1.73 19.14 1.64
N THR A 90 -2.22 20.08 2.46
CA THR A 90 -2.21 19.95 3.93
C THR A 90 -3.09 18.79 4.39
N GLU A 91 -4.30 18.66 3.84
CA GLU A 91 -5.17 17.52 4.14
C GLU A 91 -4.56 16.20 3.68
N ALA A 92 -3.94 16.16 2.50
CA ALA A 92 -3.30 14.97 1.99
C ALA A 92 -2.13 14.49 2.89
N VAL A 93 -1.32 15.42 3.38
CA VAL A 93 -0.24 15.13 4.34
C VAL A 93 -0.82 14.64 5.67
N ASP A 94 -1.83 15.32 6.20
CA ASP A 94 -2.50 14.96 7.46
C ASP A 94 -3.11 13.54 7.40
N ILE A 95 -3.75 13.20 6.29
CA ILE A 95 -4.31 11.85 6.03
C ILE A 95 -3.21 10.79 6.08
N PHE A 96 -2.08 11.05 5.40
CA PHE A 96 -0.94 10.14 5.38
C PHE A 96 -0.32 9.98 6.77
N ASP A 97 0.00 11.08 7.45
CA ASP A 97 0.65 11.07 8.76
C ASP A 97 -0.21 10.35 9.81
N LYS A 98 -1.53 10.61 9.83
CA LYS A 98 -2.47 9.89 10.70
C LYS A 98 -2.47 8.39 10.44
N HIS A 99 -2.41 7.98 9.18
CA HIS A 99 -2.37 6.56 8.84
C HIS A 99 -1.05 5.91 9.28
N ILE A 100 0.10 6.54 9.04
CA ILE A 100 1.41 6.05 9.51
C ILE A 100 1.45 5.94 11.04
N VAL A 101 0.93 6.92 11.76
CA VAL A 101 0.85 6.90 13.22
C VAL A 101 -0.01 5.72 13.70
N ASN A 102 -1.15 5.47 13.07
CA ASN A 102 -2.01 4.35 13.42
C ASN A 102 -1.38 2.99 13.09
N MET A 103 -0.63 2.89 11.99
CA MET A 103 0.08 1.66 11.61
C MET A 103 1.19 1.29 12.60
N LYS A 104 1.80 2.29 13.25
CA LYS A 104 2.83 2.10 14.29
C LYS A 104 2.27 1.73 15.66
N LYS A 105 0.96 1.88 15.89
CA LYS A 105 0.36 1.48 17.16
C LYS A 105 0.43 -0.05 17.26
N PRO A 106 0.95 -0.61 18.37
CA PRO A 106 0.88 -2.05 18.57
C PRO A 106 -0.59 -2.48 18.47
N PRO A 107 -0.90 -3.65 17.89
CA PRO A 107 -2.25 -4.17 17.92
C PRO A 107 -2.70 -4.25 19.38
N SER A 108 -4.00 -4.10 19.65
CA SER A 108 -4.51 -4.31 21.02
C SER A 108 -4.01 -5.66 21.55
N ALA A 109 -3.79 -5.77 22.86
CA ALA A 109 -3.29 -7.00 23.47
C ALA A 109 -4.10 -8.25 23.04
N GLU A 110 -5.39 -8.08 22.78
CA GLU A 110 -6.30 -9.11 22.28
C GLU A 110 -6.06 -9.49 20.81
N ALA A 111 -5.81 -8.53 19.92
CA ALA A 111 -5.51 -8.79 18.51
C ALA A 111 -4.09 -9.35 18.29
N SER A 112 -3.15 -8.97 19.17
CA SER A 112 -1.76 -9.46 19.12
C SER A 112 -1.64 -10.94 19.52
N ALA A 113 -2.50 -11.43 20.41
CA ALA A 113 -2.45 -12.80 20.91
C ALA A 113 -2.81 -13.85 19.84
N SER A 114 -3.70 -13.52 18.90
CA SER A 114 -4.15 -14.47 17.87
C SER A 114 -3.17 -14.65 16.71
N ASN A 115 -2.20 -13.75 16.54
CA ASN A 115 -1.31 -13.70 15.36
C ASN A 115 0.16 -14.00 15.68
N MET A 116 0.50 -14.38 16.92
CA MET A 116 1.89 -14.70 17.27
C MET A 116 2.32 -16.08 16.73
N THR A 117 3.50 -16.12 16.12
CA THR A 117 4.18 -17.37 15.76
C THR A 117 4.39 -18.22 17.01
N GLN A 118 3.68 -19.35 17.10
CA GLN A 118 3.73 -20.20 18.29
C GLN A 118 5.01 -21.03 18.39
N ARG A 119 5.55 -21.50 17.25
CA ARG A 119 6.78 -22.29 17.21
C ARG A 119 7.43 -22.25 15.83
N ILE A 120 8.74 -22.03 15.79
CA ILE A 120 9.57 -22.20 14.58
C ILE A 120 10.37 -23.49 14.78
N VAL A 121 10.29 -24.41 13.81
CA VAL A 121 11.07 -25.66 13.83
C VAL A 121 12.03 -25.65 12.65
N ILE A 122 13.32 -25.70 12.94
CA ILE A 122 14.38 -25.76 11.93
C ILE A 122 14.77 -27.23 11.77
N GLN A 123 14.66 -27.76 10.55
CA GLN A 123 15.14 -29.10 10.21
C GLN A 123 16.33 -28.99 9.26
N ALA A 124 17.40 -29.72 9.56
CA ALA A 124 18.54 -29.82 8.66
C ALA A 124 18.13 -30.56 7.37
N PRO A 125 18.74 -30.24 6.21
CA PRO A 125 18.52 -30.98 4.97
C PRO A 125 18.79 -32.47 5.19
N ARG A 126 17.94 -33.35 4.65
CA ARG A 126 18.16 -34.80 4.75
C ARG A 126 19.49 -35.13 4.06
N SER A 127 20.44 -35.70 4.81
CA SER A 127 21.66 -36.24 4.21
C SER A 127 21.27 -37.35 3.23
N HIS A 128 21.47 -37.12 1.94
CA HIS A 128 21.49 -38.20 0.97
C HIS A 128 22.71 -39.06 1.33
N LYS A 129 22.50 -40.18 2.03
CA LYS A 129 23.54 -41.21 2.10
C LYS A 129 23.75 -41.71 0.68
N ALA A 130 24.80 -41.25 0.02
CA ALA A 130 25.42 -42.00 -1.05
C ALA A 130 26.16 -43.16 -0.36
N GLY A 131 25.67 -44.37 -0.56
CA GLY A 131 26.32 -45.59 -0.06
C GLY A 131 25.32 -46.73 -0.16
N GLY A 132 25.62 -47.82 -0.84
CA GLY A 132 26.83 -48.25 -1.53
C GLY A 132 26.55 -49.64 -2.10
#